data_AF-A0A2U1JKV5-F1
#
_entry.id   AF-A0A2U1JKV5-F1
#
_cell.length_a   1.000
_cell.length_b   1.000
_cell.length_c   1.000
_cell.angle_alpha   90.00
_cell.angle_beta   90.00
_cell.angle_gamma   90.00
#
_symmetry.space_group_name_H-M   'P 1'
#
loop_
_entity.id
_entity.type
_entity.pdbx_description
1 polymer ?
#
loop_
_entity_poly.entity_id
_entity_poly.type
_entity_poly.pdbx_seq_one_letter_code
_entity_poly.pdbx_strand_id
1 'polypeptide(L)'
;MSTDLIFRPFSFYPGQLMETRMEVEKKYKDVESKILAGRIKNRLPKLLEQIRALPNGPEAIKEFANRISKLDIRMLAYEYPFHQEEEQTIEKIISILMAGYIREVGRVAWKLFQNEVNDKGLLKLLSFIFKSEDETFLGLDQDSRRQINQAVYSGDIIKELPQFLLKANEKASILLKRWKVKNDSYLERELIKRMLLKGLSETFIIQRESPDQMVVYLSQYTLQEYQEMIKNYLEARTYEQFDNEILIQALDNLGDPRTNQRSWKFISESSLKEVNHWLTQNKLKHFFEQDRNNERFLYWKKYTKSIEDLHFIEEPQIVFMDFGDFVVVEFGKMGAAYFYHKEGFRDIILPRKNSAEFRRRGSQAREAMFKEKDMYEMYGRKLYIHKLDHRGYWHSKFDSHMRHYFRGLYFYQD
;
A
#
# COMPACT_ATOMS: atom_id res chain seq x y z
N MET A 1 -53.27 -13.63 35.19
CA MET A 1 -52.41 -14.33 34.21
C MET A 1 -52.35 -13.46 32.97
N SER A 2 -51.21 -12.80 32.74
CA SER A 2 -50.97 -11.92 31.59
C SER A 2 -50.43 -12.77 30.45
N THR A 3 -51.17 -12.87 29.35
CA THR A 3 -50.69 -13.49 28.10
C THR A 3 -49.99 -12.42 27.28
N ASP A 4 -48.67 -12.40 27.34
CA ASP A 4 -47.83 -11.59 26.46
C ASP A 4 -48.00 -12.07 25.02
N LEU A 5 -48.66 -11.25 24.21
CA LEU A 5 -48.75 -11.41 22.76
C LEU A 5 -47.38 -11.09 22.16
N ILE A 6 -46.63 -12.14 21.82
CA ILE A 6 -45.37 -12.04 21.09
C ILE A 6 -45.67 -11.53 19.67
N PHE A 7 -45.47 -10.23 19.46
CA PHE A 7 -45.55 -9.60 18.15
C PHE A 7 -44.34 -10.03 17.32
N ARG A 8 -44.52 -10.94 16.36
CA ARG A 8 -43.46 -11.30 15.40
C ARG A 8 -43.46 -10.26 14.28
N PRO A 9 -42.39 -9.46 14.09
CA PRO A 9 -42.34 -8.50 13.02
C PRO A 9 -42.41 -9.22 11.66
N PHE A 10 -43.38 -8.85 10.85
CA PHE A 10 -43.50 -9.29 9.47
C PHE A 10 -42.33 -8.70 8.67
N SER A 11 -41.40 -9.55 8.23
CA SER A 11 -40.31 -9.17 7.34
C SER A 11 -40.68 -9.60 5.92
N PHE A 12 -40.99 -8.63 5.06
CA PHE A 12 -41.26 -8.88 3.65
C PHE A 12 -39.94 -8.93 2.88
N TYR A 13 -39.60 -10.11 2.37
CA TYR A 13 -38.45 -10.30 1.47
C TYR A 13 -38.97 -10.54 0.03
N PRO A 14 -38.85 -9.56 -0.89
CA PRO A 14 -39.44 -9.63 -2.22
C PRO A 14 -38.60 -10.46 -3.20
N GLY A 15 -38.38 -11.75 -2.89
CA GLY A 15 -37.52 -12.64 -3.69
C GLY A 15 -37.90 -12.71 -5.17
N GLN A 16 -39.18 -12.92 -5.49
CA GLN A 16 -39.67 -13.00 -6.87
C GLN A 16 -39.49 -11.69 -7.66
N LEU A 17 -39.61 -10.53 -7.01
CA LEU A 17 -39.35 -9.23 -7.63
C LEU A 17 -37.87 -9.04 -7.93
N MET A 18 -36.98 -9.50 -7.04
CA MET A 18 -35.54 -9.47 -7.28
C MET A 18 -35.14 -10.40 -8.43
N GLU A 19 -35.67 -11.63 -8.46
CA GLU A 19 -35.43 -12.58 -9.54
C GLU A 19 -35.94 -12.06 -10.89
N THR A 20 -37.18 -11.57 -10.94
CA THR A 20 -37.77 -10.99 -12.16
C THR A 20 -36.97 -9.78 -12.64
N ARG A 21 -36.50 -8.92 -11.72
CA ARG A 21 -35.60 -7.82 -12.05
C ARG A 21 -34.29 -8.32 -12.66
N MET A 22 -33.67 -9.33 -12.08
CA MET A 22 -32.42 -9.91 -12.60
C MET A 22 -32.61 -10.54 -13.98
N GLU A 23 -33.73 -11.22 -14.22
CA GLU A 23 -34.07 -11.78 -15.53
C GLU A 23 -34.26 -10.69 -16.59
N VAL A 24 -35.01 -9.63 -16.26
CA VAL A 24 -35.21 -8.49 -17.17
C VAL A 24 -33.88 -7.76 -17.42
N GLU A 25 -33.10 -7.47 -16.39
CA GLU A 25 -31.77 -6.85 -16.53
C GLU A 25 -30.85 -7.71 -17.42
N LYS A 26 -30.87 -9.04 -17.27
CA LYS A 26 -30.09 -9.98 -18.09
C LYS A 26 -30.57 -10.05 -19.54
N LYS A 27 -31.89 -10.05 -19.76
CA LYS A 27 -32.52 -10.15 -21.10
C LYS A 27 -32.36 -8.87 -21.93
N TYR A 28 -32.33 -7.70 -21.29
CA TYR A 28 -32.31 -6.41 -21.97
C TYR A 28 -31.00 -5.63 -21.82
N LYS A 29 -29.99 -6.20 -21.13
CA LYS A 29 -28.68 -5.56 -20.87
C LYS A 29 -28.02 -4.93 -22.10
N ASP A 30 -28.20 -5.55 -23.27
CA ASP A 30 -27.56 -5.16 -24.53
C ASP A 30 -28.54 -4.73 -25.64
N VAL A 31 -29.84 -4.66 -25.35
CA VAL A 31 -30.84 -4.32 -26.38
C VAL A 31 -30.81 -2.81 -26.66
N GLU A 32 -30.74 -1.99 -25.60
CA GLU A 32 -30.73 -0.53 -25.73
C GLU A 32 -29.43 -0.05 -26.40
N SER A 33 -28.28 -0.65 -26.06
CA SER A 33 -26.98 -0.35 -26.68
C SER A 33 -26.93 -0.73 -28.16
N LYS A 34 -27.53 -1.85 -28.56
CA LYS A 34 -27.63 -2.25 -29.98
C LYS A 34 -28.55 -1.33 -30.80
N ILE A 35 -29.68 -0.91 -30.22
CA ILE A 35 -30.60 0.05 -30.86
C ILE A 35 -29.94 1.42 -30.99
N LEU A 36 -29.22 1.86 -29.96
CA LEU A 36 -28.43 3.09 -29.98
C LEU A 36 -27.33 3.02 -31.04
N ALA A 37 -26.55 1.94 -31.11
CA ALA A 37 -25.41 1.80 -32.03
C ALA A 37 -25.81 1.97 -33.51
N GLY A 38 -26.92 1.37 -33.94
CA GLY A 38 -27.42 1.52 -35.31
C GLY A 38 -27.85 2.95 -35.66
N ARG A 39 -28.39 3.69 -34.68
CA ARG A 39 -28.81 5.08 -34.87
C ARG A 39 -27.66 6.08 -34.73
N ILE A 40 -26.73 5.84 -33.82
CA ILE A 40 -25.50 6.62 -33.67
C ILE A 40 -24.80 6.77 -35.01
N LYS A 41 -24.60 5.66 -35.75
CA LYS A 41 -23.91 5.66 -37.04
C LYS A 41 -24.53 6.61 -38.10
N ASN A 42 -25.85 6.79 -38.09
CA ASN A 42 -26.55 7.54 -39.14
C ASN A 42 -27.02 8.94 -38.69
N ARG A 43 -27.33 9.10 -37.40
CA ARG A 43 -27.96 10.31 -36.85
C ARG A 43 -26.95 11.22 -36.17
N LEU A 44 -25.94 10.67 -35.50
CA LEU A 44 -24.95 11.46 -34.78
C LEU A 44 -24.18 12.43 -35.70
N PRO A 45 -23.70 12.04 -36.90
CA PRO A 45 -22.97 12.97 -37.77
C PRO A 45 -23.81 14.21 -38.14
N LYS A 46 -25.08 14.01 -38.49
CA LYS A 46 -26.01 15.09 -38.81
C LYS A 46 -26.31 15.98 -37.59
N LEU A 47 -26.38 15.38 -36.41
CA LEU A 47 -26.60 16.10 -35.17
C LEU A 47 -25.38 16.98 -34.84
N LEU A 48 -24.16 16.45 -34.99
CA LEU A 48 -22.93 17.20 -34.78
C LEU A 48 -22.78 18.35 -35.79
N GLU A 49 -23.09 18.15 -37.06
CA GLU A 49 -23.15 19.23 -38.06
C GLU A 49 -24.10 20.36 -37.67
N GLN A 50 -25.29 20.00 -37.17
CA GLN A 50 -26.25 20.99 -36.68
C GLN A 50 -25.71 21.76 -35.48
N ILE A 51 -25.03 21.09 -34.54
CA ILE A 51 -24.47 21.72 -33.35
C ILE A 51 -23.33 22.66 -33.71
N ARG A 52 -22.42 22.27 -34.62
CA ARG A 52 -21.33 23.12 -35.12
C ARG A 52 -21.89 24.44 -35.70
N ALA A 53 -22.97 24.34 -36.49
CA ALA A 53 -23.63 25.47 -37.13
C ALA A 53 -24.43 26.39 -36.18
N LEU A 54 -24.62 26.01 -34.91
CA LEU A 54 -25.36 26.86 -33.97
C LEU A 54 -24.59 28.16 -33.64
N PRO A 55 -25.30 29.29 -33.51
CA PRO A 55 -24.74 30.48 -32.89
C PRO A 55 -24.26 30.18 -31.46
N ASN A 56 -23.19 30.84 -31.01
CA ASN A 56 -22.61 30.63 -29.67
C ASN A 56 -23.45 31.24 -28.52
N GLY A 57 -24.64 31.78 -28.82
CA GLY A 57 -25.52 32.38 -27.81
C GLY A 57 -26.23 31.32 -26.95
N PRO A 58 -26.34 31.52 -25.62
CA PRO A 58 -26.99 30.56 -24.73
C PRO A 58 -28.47 30.32 -25.07
N GLU A 59 -29.17 31.33 -25.61
CA GLU A 59 -30.56 31.23 -26.05
C GLU A 59 -30.69 30.27 -27.23
N ALA A 60 -29.85 30.41 -28.25
CA ALA A 60 -29.87 29.54 -29.44
C ALA A 60 -29.58 28.08 -29.07
N ILE A 61 -28.63 27.86 -28.15
CA ILE A 61 -28.31 26.52 -27.64
C ILE A 61 -29.51 25.93 -26.89
N LYS A 62 -30.17 26.73 -26.04
CA LYS A 62 -31.33 26.28 -25.25
C LYS A 62 -32.53 25.97 -26.14
N GLU A 63 -32.82 26.81 -27.13
CA GLU A 63 -33.86 26.55 -28.14
C GLU A 63 -33.58 25.26 -28.92
N PHE A 64 -32.32 25.05 -29.32
CA PHE A 64 -31.92 23.81 -29.98
C PHE A 64 -32.12 22.59 -29.09
N ALA A 65 -31.68 22.65 -27.83
CA ALA A 65 -31.84 21.57 -26.86
C ALA A 65 -33.31 21.19 -26.63
N ASN A 66 -34.21 22.18 -26.61
CA ASN A 66 -35.66 21.96 -26.51
C ASN A 66 -36.28 21.35 -27.76
N ARG A 67 -35.67 21.54 -28.93
CA ARG A 67 -36.16 21.05 -30.23
C ARG A 67 -35.75 19.61 -30.51
N ILE A 68 -34.56 19.18 -30.08
CA ILE A 68 -34.07 17.83 -30.34
C ILE A 68 -34.74 16.79 -29.44
N SER A 69 -34.74 15.53 -29.88
CA SER A 69 -35.41 14.47 -29.14
C SER A 69 -34.61 14.07 -27.88
N LYS A 70 -35.30 13.53 -26.87
CA LYS A 70 -34.62 12.91 -25.69
C LYS A 70 -33.64 11.80 -26.10
N LEU A 71 -33.90 11.13 -27.22
CA LEU A 71 -33.00 10.12 -27.76
C LEU A 71 -31.71 10.75 -28.32
N ASP A 72 -31.81 11.89 -29.03
CA ASP A 72 -30.65 12.64 -29.50
C ASP A 72 -29.79 13.12 -28.30
N ILE A 73 -30.44 13.58 -27.21
CA ILE A 73 -29.74 13.93 -25.95
C ILE A 73 -29.01 12.71 -25.35
N ARG A 74 -29.65 11.54 -25.30
CA ARG A 74 -29.00 10.31 -24.83
C ARG A 74 -27.81 9.97 -25.70
N MET A 75 -27.96 10.01 -27.03
CA MET A 75 -26.85 9.74 -27.95
C MET A 75 -25.66 10.66 -27.69
N LEU A 76 -25.90 11.97 -27.51
CA LEU A 76 -24.84 12.92 -27.17
C LEU A 76 -24.14 12.55 -25.85
N ALA A 77 -24.88 12.13 -24.83
CA ALA A 77 -24.29 11.73 -23.55
C ALA A 77 -23.49 10.42 -23.65
N TYR A 78 -23.99 9.43 -24.39
CA TYR A 78 -23.35 8.11 -24.53
C TYR A 78 -22.08 8.16 -25.39
N GLU A 79 -22.01 9.07 -26.35
CA GLU A 79 -20.87 9.23 -27.27
C GLU A 79 -19.84 10.26 -26.79
N TYR A 80 -20.12 10.95 -25.68
CA TYR A 80 -19.14 11.81 -25.03
C TYR A 80 -18.01 10.95 -24.40
N PRO A 81 -16.74 11.37 -24.43
CA PRO A 81 -16.20 12.62 -24.98
C PRO A 81 -15.99 12.63 -26.50
N PHE A 82 -16.21 13.79 -27.12
CA PHE A 82 -16.03 14.02 -28.55
C PHE A 82 -14.64 14.58 -28.88
N HIS A 83 -13.58 13.77 -28.69
CA HIS A 83 -12.18 14.22 -28.86
C HIS A 83 -11.81 14.76 -30.24
N GLN A 84 -12.61 14.47 -31.27
CA GLN A 84 -12.39 14.92 -32.65
C GLN A 84 -13.03 16.29 -32.94
N GLU A 85 -13.85 16.81 -32.02
CA GLU A 85 -14.54 18.08 -32.18
C GLU A 85 -13.72 19.25 -31.64
N GLU A 86 -13.96 20.44 -32.18
CA GLU A 86 -13.40 21.69 -31.65
C GLU A 86 -13.94 21.99 -30.25
N GLU A 87 -13.12 22.65 -29.41
CA GLU A 87 -13.47 22.99 -28.02
C GLU A 87 -14.81 23.74 -27.92
N GLN A 88 -15.06 24.71 -28.81
CA GLN A 88 -16.34 25.42 -28.87
C GLN A 88 -17.53 24.50 -29.15
N THR A 89 -17.36 23.48 -29.99
CA THR A 89 -18.42 22.50 -30.28
C THR A 89 -18.67 21.61 -29.06
N ILE A 90 -17.61 21.21 -28.35
CA ILE A 90 -17.73 20.45 -27.10
C ILE A 90 -18.49 21.27 -26.04
N GLU A 91 -18.19 22.57 -25.90
CA GLU A 91 -18.91 23.46 -24.98
C GLU A 91 -20.40 23.60 -25.31
N LYS A 92 -20.74 23.68 -26.60
CA LYS A 92 -22.14 23.65 -27.06
C LYS A 92 -22.80 22.32 -26.68
N ILE A 93 -22.14 21.19 -26.92
CA ILE A 93 -22.66 19.86 -26.57
C ILE A 93 -22.94 19.77 -25.06
N ILE A 94 -22.00 20.18 -24.21
CA ILE A 94 -22.21 20.21 -22.76
C ILE A 94 -23.39 21.11 -22.38
N SER A 95 -23.51 22.28 -23.00
CA SER A 95 -24.61 23.21 -22.75
C SER A 95 -25.97 22.64 -23.21
N ILE A 96 -26.00 21.88 -24.32
CA ILE A 96 -27.18 21.13 -24.78
C ILE A 96 -27.54 20.03 -23.78
N LEU A 97 -26.57 19.27 -23.28
CA LEU A 97 -26.78 18.21 -22.28
C LEU A 97 -27.31 18.78 -20.94
N MET A 98 -26.87 19.96 -20.54
CA MET A 98 -27.38 20.67 -19.37
C MET A 98 -28.80 21.21 -19.60
N ALA A 99 -29.07 21.82 -20.76
CA ALA A 99 -30.38 22.39 -21.08
C ALA A 99 -31.45 21.32 -21.30
N GLY A 100 -31.12 20.24 -22.00
CA GLY A 100 -31.99 19.09 -22.26
C GLY A 100 -31.89 17.98 -21.21
N TYR A 101 -31.48 18.32 -19.99
CA TYR A 101 -31.11 17.35 -18.97
C TYR A 101 -32.21 16.32 -18.69
N ILE A 102 -31.78 15.06 -18.62
CA ILE A 102 -32.55 13.93 -18.12
C ILE A 102 -31.67 13.10 -17.18
N ARG A 103 -32.26 12.47 -16.17
CA ARG A 103 -31.52 11.72 -15.13
C ARG A 103 -30.51 10.69 -15.68
N GLU A 104 -30.82 10.08 -16.82
CA GLU A 104 -29.93 9.14 -17.50
C GLU A 104 -28.61 9.78 -17.96
N VAL A 105 -28.64 11.04 -18.42
CA VAL A 105 -27.42 11.81 -18.76
C VAL A 105 -26.49 11.88 -17.56
N GLY A 106 -27.03 12.05 -16.35
CA GLY A 106 -26.20 12.07 -15.14
C GLY A 106 -25.59 10.74 -14.76
N ARG A 107 -26.29 9.63 -14.99
CA ARG A 107 -25.72 8.29 -14.80
C ARG A 107 -24.57 8.04 -15.77
N VAL A 108 -24.76 8.43 -17.03
CA VAL A 108 -23.73 8.31 -18.07
C VAL A 108 -22.55 9.22 -17.77
N ALA A 109 -22.78 10.49 -17.43
CA ALA A 109 -21.73 11.44 -17.07
C ALA A 109 -20.90 10.95 -15.87
N TRP A 110 -21.55 10.43 -14.82
CA TRP A 110 -20.84 9.86 -13.68
C TRP A 110 -19.98 8.65 -14.08
N LYS A 111 -20.53 7.76 -14.91
CA LYS A 111 -19.81 6.60 -15.43
C LYS A 111 -18.60 6.99 -16.30
N LEU A 112 -18.75 8.00 -17.15
CA LEU A 112 -17.68 8.50 -18.02
C LEU A 112 -16.58 9.19 -17.20
N PHE A 113 -16.96 10.04 -16.25
CA PHE A 113 -16.04 10.76 -15.39
C PHE A 113 -15.09 9.84 -14.63
N GLN A 114 -15.53 8.63 -14.28
CA GLN A 114 -14.68 7.65 -13.61
C GLN A 114 -13.46 7.19 -14.42
N ASN A 115 -13.45 7.40 -15.73
CA ASN A 115 -12.29 7.14 -16.58
C ASN A 115 -11.65 8.45 -17.08
N GLU A 116 -12.45 9.50 -17.25
CA GLU A 116 -12.03 10.81 -17.77
C GLU A 116 -12.07 11.90 -16.68
N VAL A 117 -11.37 11.68 -15.56
CA VAL A 117 -11.49 12.51 -14.35
C VAL A 117 -10.98 13.96 -14.53
N ASN A 118 -10.21 14.23 -15.58
CA ASN A 118 -9.65 15.54 -15.88
C ASN A 118 -10.49 16.31 -16.92
N ASP A 119 -11.58 15.73 -17.42
CA ASP A 119 -12.44 16.38 -18.40
C ASP A 119 -13.25 17.52 -17.76
N LYS A 120 -12.93 18.76 -18.17
CA LYS A 120 -13.57 19.98 -17.67
C LYS A 120 -15.07 20.04 -18.01
N GLY A 121 -15.46 19.48 -19.16
CA GLY A 121 -16.85 19.42 -19.60
C GLY A 121 -17.68 18.49 -18.72
N LEU A 122 -17.16 17.31 -18.39
CA LEU A 122 -17.77 16.38 -17.44
C LEU A 122 -17.87 16.99 -16.05
N LEU A 123 -16.84 17.66 -15.55
CA LEU A 123 -16.89 18.34 -14.24
C LEU A 123 -17.97 19.43 -14.20
N LYS A 124 -18.08 20.24 -15.27
CA LYS A 124 -19.14 21.24 -15.42
C LYS A 124 -20.53 20.59 -15.45
N LEU A 125 -20.69 19.52 -16.22
CA LEU A 125 -21.94 18.78 -16.34
C LEU A 125 -22.33 18.14 -15.00
N LEU A 126 -21.41 17.45 -14.31
CA LEU A 126 -21.65 16.87 -12.99
C LEU A 126 -22.01 17.95 -11.97
N SER A 127 -21.33 19.10 -11.99
CA SER A 127 -21.67 20.24 -11.11
C SER A 127 -23.10 20.72 -11.29
N PHE A 128 -23.58 20.78 -12.53
CA PHE A 128 -24.99 21.09 -12.80
C PHE A 128 -25.91 19.97 -12.28
N ILE A 129 -25.59 18.72 -12.59
CA ILE A 129 -26.43 17.56 -12.28
C ILE A 129 -26.61 17.38 -10.77
N PHE A 130 -25.53 17.48 -9.99
CA PHE A 130 -25.61 17.37 -8.53
C PHE A 130 -26.35 18.55 -7.88
N LYS A 131 -26.44 19.72 -8.54
CA LYS A 131 -27.31 20.83 -8.11
C LYS A 131 -28.78 20.62 -8.45
N SER A 132 -29.06 19.99 -9.60
CA SER A 132 -30.42 19.85 -10.14
C SER A 132 -31.16 18.61 -9.66
N GLU A 133 -30.45 17.56 -9.24
CA GLU A 133 -31.04 16.29 -8.81
C GLU A 133 -31.30 16.21 -7.30
N ASP A 134 -32.24 15.34 -6.93
CA ASP A 134 -32.59 15.03 -5.54
C ASP A 134 -31.54 14.15 -4.83
N GLU A 135 -31.78 13.87 -3.55
CA GLU A 135 -30.89 13.03 -2.72
C GLU A 135 -30.83 11.57 -3.18
N THR A 136 -31.81 11.10 -3.96
CA THR A 136 -31.88 9.71 -4.45
C THR A 136 -31.08 9.48 -5.74
N PHE A 137 -30.50 10.53 -6.32
CA PHE A 137 -29.67 10.42 -7.51
C PHE A 137 -28.50 9.45 -7.30
N LEU A 138 -28.27 8.58 -8.29
CA LEU A 138 -27.35 7.44 -8.24
C LEU A 138 -27.63 6.41 -7.11
N GLY A 139 -28.72 6.55 -6.34
CA GLY A 139 -28.99 5.68 -5.19
C GLY A 139 -27.91 5.81 -4.11
N LEU A 140 -27.45 7.04 -3.87
CA LEU A 140 -26.51 7.39 -2.80
C LEU A 140 -27.28 7.50 -1.48
N ASP A 141 -26.64 7.08 -0.39
CA ASP A 141 -27.11 7.45 0.94
C ASP A 141 -26.79 8.93 1.24
N GLN A 142 -27.40 9.49 2.28
CA GLN A 142 -27.31 10.91 2.61
C GLN A 142 -25.88 11.39 2.87
N ASP A 143 -25.06 10.59 3.55
CA ASP A 143 -23.66 10.94 3.82
C ASP A 143 -22.83 10.93 2.54
N SER A 144 -22.98 9.88 1.72
CA SER A 144 -22.33 9.78 0.41
C SER A 144 -22.71 10.93 -0.51
N ARG A 145 -23.99 11.31 -0.52
CA ARG A 145 -24.50 12.45 -1.28
C ARG A 145 -23.84 13.75 -0.84
N ARG A 146 -23.74 14.00 0.48
CA ARG A 146 -23.07 15.19 1.03
C ARG A 146 -21.59 15.25 0.63
N GLN A 147 -20.87 14.13 0.73
CA GLN A 147 -19.45 14.04 0.40
C GLN A 147 -19.20 14.32 -1.09
N ILE A 148 -19.98 13.71 -1.98
CA ILE A 148 -19.85 13.94 -3.42
C ILE A 148 -20.26 15.37 -3.78
N ASN A 149 -21.34 15.92 -3.20
CA ASN A 149 -21.72 17.32 -3.41
C ASN A 149 -20.59 18.28 -3.06
N GLN A 150 -19.95 18.09 -1.89
CA GLN A 150 -18.82 18.91 -1.48
C GLN A 150 -17.65 18.80 -2.49
N ALA A 151 -17.33 17.59 -2.93
CA ALA A 151 -16.24 17.36 -3.86
C ALA A 151 -16.52 17.89 -5.29
N VAL A 152 -17.78 17.83 -5.73
CA VAL A 152 -18.21 18.39 -7.02
C VAL A 152 -18.22 19.92 -6.96
N TYR A 153 -18.70 20.51 -5.87
CA TYR A 153 -18.79 21.96 -5.72
C TYR A 153 -17.45 22.65 -5.49
N SER A 154 -16.43 21.94 -5.00
CA SER A 154 -15.06 22.45 -4.96
C SER A 154 -14.44 22.58 -6.36
N GLY A 155 -14.99 21.88 -7.35
CA GLY A 155 -14.43 21.79 -8.71
C GLY A 155 -13.27 20.79 -8.84
N ASP A 156 -12.89 20.09 -7.76
CA ASP A 156 -11.79 19.11 -7.77
C ASP A 156 -12.16 17.87 -6.95
N ILE A 157 -12.87 16.95 -7.61
CA ILE A 157 -13.36 15.71 -7.00
C ILE A 157 -12.20 14.84 -6.51
N ILE A 158 -11.10 14.78 -7.28
CA ILE A 158 -9.93 13.95 -7.00
C ILE A 158 -9.16 14.49 -5.78
N LYS A 159 -9.23 15.80 -5.50
CA LYS A 159 -8.60 16.37 -4.30
C LYS A 159 -9.45 16.21 -3.05
N GLU A 160 -10.76 16.39 -3.16
CA GLU A 160 -11.66 16.41 -2.01
C GLU A 160 -12.07 15.01 -1.53
N LEU A 161 -12.44 14.10 -2.44
CA LEU A 161 -12.92 12.76 -2.03
C LEU A 161 -11.90 11.97 -1.19
N PRO A 162 -10.59 12.00 -1.46
CA PRO A 162 -9.61 11.33 -0.60
C PRO A 162 -9.61 11.85 0.85
N GLN A 163 -10.03 13.09 1.11
CA GLN A 163 -10.12 13.62 2.48
C GLN A 163 -11.17 12.86 3.30
N PHE A 164 -12.25 12.39 2.67
CA PHE A 164 -13.23 11.54 3.33
C PHE A 164 -12.70 10.12 3.52
N LEU A 165 -11.94 9.59 2.55
CA LEU A 165 -11.26 8.29 2.71
C LEU A 165 -10.28 8.31 3.88
N LEU A 166 -9.58 9.41 4.14
CA LEU A 166 -8.63 9.50 5.26
C LEU A 166 -9.32 9.59 6.63
N LYS A 167 -10.53 10.15 6.70
CA LYS A 167 -11.25 10.41 7.96
C LYS A 167 -12.28 9.33 8.33
N ALA A 168 -12.63 8.46 7.40
CA ALA A 168 -13.67 7.46 7.62
C ALA A 168 -13.17 6.28 8.47
N ASN A 169 -14.08 5.74 9.29
CA ASN A 169 -13.86 4.52 10.08
C ASN A 169 -14.08 3.23 9.28
N GLU A 170 -14.64 3.33 8.08
CA GLU A 170 -14.91 2.19 7.20
C GLU A 170 -13.79 2.01 6.16
N LYS A 171 -13.62 0.78 5.66
CA LYS A 171 -12.68 0.48 4.58
C LYS A 171 -12.97 1.29 3.33
N ALA A 172 -11.92 1.69 2.62
CA ALA A 172 -12.02 2.47 1.38
C ALA A 172 -12.93 1.79 0.35
N SER A 173 -12.84 0.46 0.21
CA SER A 173 -13.68 -0.32 -0.72
C SER A 173 -15.18 -0.18 -0.44
N ILE A 174 -15.58 -0.01 0.83
CA ILE A 174 -16.98 0.18 1.22
C ILE A 174 -17.45 1.59 0.82
N LEU A 175 -16.65 2.62 1.12
CA LEU A 175 -16.95 4.01 0.76
C LEU A 175 -17.02 4.21 -0.75
N LEU A 176 -16.05 3.68 -1.49
CA LEU A 176 -16.02 3.74 -2.95
C LEU A 176 -17.26 3.10 -3.57
N LYS A 177 -17.69 1.94 -3.03
CA LYS A 177 -18.94 1.29 -3.45
C LYS A 177 -20.18 2.13 -3.14
N ARG A 178 -20.22 2.80 -1.98
CA ARG A 178 -21.32 3.72 -1.63
C ARG A 178 -21.38 4.93 -2.57
N TRP A 179 -20.22 5.46 -2.95
CA TRP A 179 -20.08 6.53 -3.96
C TRP A 179 -20.34 6.07 -5.40
N LYS A 180 -20.66 4.79 -5.62
CA LYS A 180 -20.83 4.19 -6.96
C LYS A 180 -19.59 4.36 -7.83
N VAL A 181 -18.40 4.34 -7.22
CA VAL A 181 -17.14 4.23 -7.96
C VAL A 181 -16.99 2.79 -8.42
N LYS A 182 -16.73 2.60 -9.70
CA LYS A 182 -16.55 1.30 -10.34
C LYS A 182 -15.15 0.78 -10.01
N ASN A 183 -15.10 -0.50 -9.65
CA ASN A 183 -13.85 -1.22 -9.48
C ASN A 183 -12.97 -1.12 -10.73
N ASP A 184 -11.67 -0.97 -10.52
CA ASP A 184 -10.60 -0.84 -11.50
C ASP A 184 -10.70 0.41 -12.40
N SER A 185 -11.61 1.35 -12.08
CA SER A 185 -11.71 2.63 -12.79
C SER A 185 -10.47 3.50 -12.53
N TYR A 186 -10.24 4.47 -13.43
CA TYR A 186 -9.18 5.46 -13.21
C TYR A 186 -9.43 6.28 -11.94
N LEU A 187 -10.70 6.64 -11.68
CA LEU A 187 -11.08 7.36 -10.47
C LEU A 187 -10.78 6.57 -9.20
N GLU A 188 -11.11 5.27 -9.13
CA GLU A 188 -10.76 4.46 -7.96
C GLU A 188 -9.26 4.50 -7.70
N ARG A 189 -8.45 4.24 -8.73
CA ARG A 189 -7.00 4.24 -8.62
C ARG A 189 -6.46 5.58 -8.14
N GLU A 190 -6.93 6.69 -8.69
CA GLU A 190 -6.51 8.03 -8.25
C GLU A 190 -6.94 8.35 -6.80
N LEU A 191 -8.14 7.93 -6.39
CA LEU A 191 -8.61 8.13 -5.02
C LEU A 191 -7.79 7.31 -4.02
N ILE A 192 -7.52 6.04 -4.32
CA ILE A 192 -6.67 5.17 -3.50
C ILE A 192 -5.24 5.71 -3.47
N LYS A 193 -4.66 6.10 -4.60
CA LYS A 193 -3.31 6.69 -4.68
C LYS A 193 -3.16 7.87 -3.73
N ARG A 194 -4.10 8.81 -3.76
CA ARG A 194 -4.07 9.99 -2.88
C ARG A 194 -4.32 9.66 -1.42
N MET A 195 -5.13 8.63 -1.14
CA MET A 195 -5.28 8.10 0.21
C MET A 195 -3.95 7.51 0.71
N LEU A 196 -3.26 6.70 -0.09
CA LEU A 196 -1.97 6.11 0.29
C LEU A 196 -0.89 7.18 0.48
N LEU A 197 -0.74 8.10 -0.47
CA LEU A 197 0.23 9.20 -0.39
C LEU A 197 0.10 10.00 0.91
N LYS A 198 -1.12 10.23 1.40
CA LYS A 198 -1.35 11.03 2.62
C LYS A 198 -1.54 10.19 3.88
N GLY A 199 -1.93 8.93 3.74
CA GLY A 199 -2.42 8.12 4.85
C GLY A 199 -1.49 6.98 5.26
N LEU A 200 -0.49 6.60 4.45
CA LEU A 200 0.37 5.45 4.77
C LEU A 200 1.28 5.70 6.00
N SER A 201 1.54 6.96 6.34
CA SER A 201 2.19 7.35 7.60
C SER A 201 1.32 7.06 8.83
N GLU A 202 0.00 6.95 8.67
CA GLU A 202 -0.95 6.83 9.79
C GLU A 202 -1.25 5.36 10.11
N THR A 203 -0.99 4.95 11.35
CA THR A 203 -1.22 3.56 11.80
C THR A 203 -2.69 3.17 11.69
N PHE A 204 -3.60 4.11 11.94
CA PHE A 204 -5.04 3.89 11.82
C PHE A 204 -5.46 3.46 10.41
N ILE A 205 -4.86 4.04 9.36
CA ILE A 205 -5.20 3.72 7.98
C ILE A 205 -4.79 2.29 7.63
N ILE A 206 -3.58 1.88 8.05
CA ILE A 206 -3.07 0.51 7.88
C ILE A 206 -3.97 -0.50 8.60
N GLN A 207 -4.32 -0.24 9.86
CA GLN A 207 -5.20 -1.11 10.64
C GLN A 207 -6.59 -1.22 10.04
N ARG A 208 -7.15 -0.11 9.56
CA ARG A 208 -8.50 -0.07 8.96
C ARG A 208 -8.57 -0.90 7.68
N GLU A 209 -7.64 -0.72 6.74
CA GLU A 209 -7.67 -1.48 5.49
C GLU A 209 -7.19 -2.93 5.68
N SER A 210 -6.32 -3.16 6.66
CA SER A 210 -5.43 -4.31 6.88
C SER A 210 -4.13 -4.28 6.06
N PRO A 211 -3.02 -4.82 6.60
CA PRO A 211 -1.75 -4.92 5.90
C PRO A 211 -1.83 -5.60 4.53
N ASP A 212 -2.52 -6.74 4.43
CA ASP A 212 -2.70 -7.48 3.18
C ASP A 212 -3.35 -6.62 2.08
N GLN A 213 -4.35 -5.83 2.45
CA GLN A 213 -5.02 -4.94 1.52
C GLN A 213 -4.12 -3.78 1.09
N MET A 214 -3.24 -3.28 1.97
CA MET A 214 -2.24 -2.27 1.61
C MET A 214 -1.25 -2.81 0.59
N VAL A 215 -0.77 -4.03 0.78
CA VAL A 215 0.09 -4.73 -0.18
C VAL A 215 -0.61 -4.83 -1.55
N VAL A 216 -1.89 -5.21 -1.58
CA VAL A 216 -2.68 -5.25 -2.82
C VAL A 216 -2.76 -3.87 -3.47
N TYR A 217 -3.07 -2.81 -2.71
CA TYR A 217 -3.14 -1.47 -3.29
C TYR A 217 -1.81 -1.01 -3.85
N LEU A 218 -0.72 -1.15 -3.08
CA LEU A 218 0.62 -0.73 -3.49
C LEU A 218 1.12 -1.46 -4.76
N SER A 219 0.69 -2.72 -4.98
CA SER A 219 1.10 -3.52 -6.14
C SER A 219 0.56 -3.01 -7.49
N GLN A 220 -0.38 -2.07 -7.48
CA GLN A 220 -1.04 -1.57 -8.69
C GLN A 220 -0.29 -0.41 -9.36
N TYR A 221 0.79 0.08 -8.75
CA TYR A 221 1.45 1.32 -9.15
C TYR A 221 2.80 1.09 -9.79
N THR A 222 3.26 2.07 -10.57
CA THR A 222 4.61 2.05 -11.12
C THR A 222 5.65 2.12 -10.00
N LEU A 223 6.89 1.69 -10.26
CA LEU A 223 7.96 1.74 -9.26
C LEU A 223 8.17 3.15 -8.67
N GLN A 224 8.06 4.19 -9.51
CA GLN A 224 8.23 5.58 -9.06
C GLN A 224 7.13 6.00 -8.09
N GLU A 225 5.86 5.72 -8.41
CA GLU A 225 4.73 6.02 -7.54
C GLU A 225 4.78 5.18 -6.25
N TYR A 226 5.14 3.91 -6.37
CA TYR A 226 5.37 3.02 -5.23
C TYR A 226 6.42 3.61 -4.28
N GLN A 227 7.56 4.07 -4.80
CA GLN A 227 8.62 4.71 -4.01
C GLN A 227 8.12 5.97 -3.30
N GLU A 228 7.31 6.81 -3.96
CA GLU A 228 6.72 8.00 -3.34
C GLU A 228 5.80 7.65 -2.16
N MET A 229 4.96 6.62 -2.31
CA MET A 229 4.05 6.19 -1.25
C MET A 229 4.78 5.48 -0.09
N ILE A 230 5.67 4.54 -0.40
CA ILE A 230 6.39 3.78 0.62
C ILE A 230 7.37 4.66 1.40
N LYS A 231 7.88 5.75 0.78
CA LYS A 231 8.68 6.76 1.48
C LYS A 231 7.93 7.29 2.70
N ASN A 232 6.68 7.72 2.53
CA ASN A 232 5.89 8.31 3.61
C ASN A 232 5.63 7.30 4.76
N TYR A 233 5.56 6.02 4.43
CA TYR A 233 5.48 4.95 5.42
C TYR A 233 6.79 4.74 6.18
N LEU A 234 7.91 4.63 5.45
CA LEU A 234 9.22 4.34 6.03
C LEU A 234 9.78 5.50 6.85
N GLU A 235 9.58 6.74 6.40
CA GLU A 235 10.10 7.93 7.07
C GLU A 235 9.27 8.34 8.30
N ALA A 236 8.03 7.86 8.42
CA ALA A 236 7.16 8.17 9.56
C ALA A 236 7.30 7.18 10.73
N ARG A 237 8.17 6.16 10.62
CA ARG A 237 8.19 5.01 11.52
C ARG A 237 9.59 4.62 11.96
N THR A 238 9.66 4.02 13.14
CA THR A 238 10.84 3.29 13.61
C THR A 238 10.72 1.82 13.28
N TYR A 239 11.84 1.09 13.37
CA TYR A 239 11.87 -0.35 13.08
C TYR A 239 10.89 -1.18 13.93
N GLU A 240 10.52 -0.74 15.14
CA GLU A 240 9.52 -1.44 15.95
C GLU A 240 8.09 -1.25 15.44
N GLN A 241 7.83 -0.22 14.64
CA GLN A 241 6.51 0.17 14.14
C GLN A 241 6.25 -0.31 12.71
N PHE A 242 7.24 -0.88 12.04
CA PHE A 242 7.03 -1.45 10.72
C PHE A 242 6.11 -2.68 10.81
N ASP A 243 5.05 -2.61 10.03
CA ASP A 243 4.28 -3.75 9.57
C ASP A 243 5.11 -4.67 8.68
N ASN A 244 5.02 -5.98 8.92
CA ASN A 244 5.91 -6.95 8.27
C ASN A 244 5.54 -7.13 6.81
N GLU A 245 4.26 -7.23 6.50
CA GLU A 245 3.73 -7.50 5.17
C GLU A 245 4.10 -6.37 4.21
N ILE A 246 3.95 -5.11 4.65
CA ILE A 246 4.33 -3.93 3.86
C ILE A 246 5.84 -3.89 3.64
N LEU A 247 6.65 -4.17 4.68
CA LEU A 247 8.11 -4.09 4.56
C LEU A 247 8.69 -5.26 3.76
N ILE A 248 8.11 -6.46 3.85
CA ILE A 248 8.46 -7.60 3.00
C ILE A 248 8.19 -7.25 1.54
N GLN A 249 7.01 -6.69 1.22
CA GLN A 249 6.73 -6.23 -0.14
C GLN A 249 7.76 -5.20 -0.64
N ALA A 250 8.18 -4.27 0.22
CA ALA A 250 9.22 -3.30 -0.13
C ALA A 250 10.56 -3.98 -0.44
N LEU A 251 10.94 -5.00 0.32
CA LEU A 251 12.15 -5.79 0.04
C LEU A 251 12.04 -6.60 -1.24
N ASP A 252 10.87 -7.16 -1.55
CA ASP A 252 10.63 -7.89 -2.80
C ASP A 252 10.75 -6.97 -4.03
N ASN A 253 10.21 -5.75 -3.92
CA ASN A 253 10.21 -4.78 -5.03
C ASN A 253 11.55 -4.02 -5.19
N LEU A 254 12.24 -3.72 -4.08
CA LEU A 254 13.43 -2.85 -4.07
C LEU A 254 14.74 -3.62 -3.87
N GLY A 255 14.66 -4.87 -3.40
CA GLY A 255 15.80 -5.69 -2.98
C GLY A 255 16.36 -5.29 -1.60
N ASP A 256 17.29 -6.09 -1.09
CA ASP A 256 17.94 -5.82 0.20
C ASP A 256 18.79 -4.54 0.12
N PRO A 257 18.53 -3.52 0.97
CA PRO A 257 19.27 -2.25 0.95
C PRO A 257 20.77 -2.40 1.21
N ARG A 258 21.21 -3.46 1.89
CA ARG A 258 22.64 -3.72 2.15
C ARG A 258 23.40 -4.09 0.90
N THR A 259 22.73 -4.72 -0.07
CA THR A 259 23.33 -5.12 -1.36
C THR A 259 22.92 -4.20 -2.50
N ASN A 260 21.76 -3.53 -2.40
CA ASN A 260 21.21 -2.69 -3.47
C ASN A 260 20.84 -1.29 -2.97
N GLN A 261 21.82 -0.51 -2.51
CA GLN A 261 21.58 0.84 -2.00
C GLN A 261 20.94 1.79 -3.01
N ARG A 262 21.11 1.56 -4.33
CA ARG A 262 20.60 2.47 -5.37
C ARG A 262 19.07 2.55 -5.36
N SER A 263 18.38 1.43 -5.15
CA SER A 263 16.91 1.39 -5.11
C SER A 263 16.33 2.11 -3.89
N TRP A 264 17.15 2.42 -2.88
CA TRP A 264 16.72 3.02 -1.61
C TRP A 264 17.12 4.49 -1.45
N LYS A 265 17.67 5.13 -2.49
CA LYS A 265 18.10 6.54 -2.46
C LYS A 265 16.96 7.55 -2.28
N PHE A 266 15.71 7.11 -2.33
CA PHE A 266 14.53 7.97 -2.25
C PHE A 266 14.11 8.28 -0.79
N ILE A 267 14.60 7.50 0.18
CA ILE A 267 14.39 7.72 1.63
C ILE A 267 15.64 8.33 2.29
N SER A 268 15.46 8.98 3.44
CA SER A 268 16.57 9.50 4.24
C SER A 268 17.48 8.39 4.79
N GLU A 269 18.75 8.73 5.09
CA GLU A 269 19.69 7.81 5.71
C GLU A 269 19.23 7.29 7.08
N SER A 270 18.52 8.13 7.85
CA SER A 270 17.95 7.71 9.14
C SER A 270 16.92 6.60 8.96
N SER A 271 16.03 6.73 7.98
CA SER A 271 15.00 5.73 7.69
C SER A 271 15.61 4.45 7.11
N LEU A 272 16.66 4.58 6.30
CA LEU A 272 17.43 3.43 5.82
C LEU A 272 18.08 2.66 6.98
N LYS A 273 18.59 3.35 8.01
CA LYS A 273 19.08 2.71 9.25
C LYS A 273 17.98 1.95 9.96
N GLU A 274 16.77 2.52 10.06
CA GLU A 274 15.62 1.83 10.66
C GLU A 274 15.24 0.56 9.89
N VAL A 275 15.23 0.60 8.55
CA VAL A 275 15.02 -0.59 7.72
C VAL A 275 16.09 -1.65 7.98
N ASN A 276 17.36 -1.24 8.06
CA ASN A 276 18.46 -2.15 8.38
C ASN A 276 18.33 -2.75 9.79
N HIS A 277 17.91 -1.96 10.79
CA HIS A 277 17.63 -2.47 12.14
C HIS A 277 16.53 -3.54 12.13
N TRP A 278 15.45 -3.31 11.39
CA TRP A 278 14.38 -4.30 11.22
C TRP A 278 14.89 -5.60 10.58
N LEU A 279 15.69 -5.48 9.52
CA LEU A 279 16.32 -6.63 8.84
C LEU A 279 17.23 -7.42 9.78
N THR A 280 18.04 -6.73 10.59
CA THR A 280 18.91 -7.33 11.59
C THR A 280 18.10 -8.08 12.64
N GLN A 281 17.07 -7.44 13.19
CA GLN A 281 16.19 -8.06 14.18
C GLN A 281 15.52 -9.33 13.63
N ASN A 282 14.96 -9.29 12.42
CA ASN A 282 14.27 -10.44 11.84
C ASN A 282 15.21 -11.59 11.49
N LYS A 283 16.42 -11.30 11.00
CA LYS A 283 17.42 -12.35 10.79
C LYS A 283 17.84 -13.02 12.10
N LEU A 284 18.04 -12.25 13.17
CA LEU A 284 18.32 -12.81 14.51
C LEU A 284 17.15 -13.63 15.04
N LYS A 285 15.92 -13.15 14.86
CA LYS A 285 14.71 -13.87 15.27
C LYS A 285 14.63 -15.24 14.60
N HIS A 286 14.87 -15.30 13.30
CA HIS A 286 14.87 -16.56 12.55
C HIS A 286 16.00 -17.48 13.02
N PHE A 287 17.21 -16.94 13.22
CA PHE A 287 18.35 -17.73 13.68
C PHE A 287 18.12 -18.43 15.03
N PHE A 288 17.46 -17.75 15.97
CA PHE A 288 17.18 -18.27 17.31
C PHE A 288 15.79 -18.91 17.44
N GLU A 289 15.05 -19.14 16.35
CA GLU A 289 13.65 -19.63 16.42
C GLU A 289 13.51 -21.00 17.11
N GLN A 290 14.58 -21.81 17.05
CA GLN A 290 14.63 -23.16 17.62
C GLN A 290 15.03 -23.15 19.11
N ASP A 291 15.34 -21.98 19.67
CA ASP A 291 15.68 -21.87 21.09
C ASP A 291 14.46 -22.02 21.97
N ARG A 292 14.61 -22.84 23.02
CA ARG A 292 13.61 -22.97 24.06
C ARG A 292 13.32 -21.57 24.65
N ASN A 293 12.07 -21.14 24.53
CA ASN A 293 11.56 -19.84 25.00
C ASN A 293 12.17 -18.59 24.33
N ASN A 294 12.92 -18.71 23.23
CA ASN A 294 13.53 -17.57 22.52
C ASN A 294 14.43 -16.65 23.40
N GLU A 295 15.01 -17.16 24.49
CA GLU A 295 15.73 -16.32 25.46
C GLU A 295 16.93 -15.58 24.83
N ARG A 296 17.72 -16.26 23.98
CA ARG A 296 18.87 -15.62 23.30
C ARG A 296 18.44 -14.54 22.34
N PHE A 297 17.35 -14.76 21.58
CA PHE A 297 16.78 -13.70 20.75
C PHE A 297 16.38 -12.48 21.58
N LEU A 298 15.63 -12.68 22.67
CA LEU A 298 15.19 -11.60 23.55
C LEU A 298 16.38 -10.83 24.15
N TYR A 299 17.47 -11.53 24.46
CA TYR A 299 18.71 -10.92 24.91
C TYR A 299 19.36 -10.07 23.82
N TRP A 300 19.66 -10.65 22.67
CA TRP A 300 20.37 -9.98 21.58
C TRP A 300 19.54 -8.86 20.93
N LYS A 301 18.20 -8.96 20.98
CA LYS A 301 17.27 -7.91 20.54
C LYS A 301 17.57 -6.56 21.20
N LYS A 302 18.06 -6.53 22.44
CA LYS A 302 18.43 -5.30 23.15
C LYS A 302 19.54 -4.50 22.45
N TYR A 303 20.36 -5.19 21.66
CA TYR A 303 21.57 -4.64 21.05
C TYR A 303 21.49 -4.49 19.52
N THR A 304 20.33 -4.74 18.90
CA THR A 304 20.17 -4.67 17.43
C THR A 304 20.57 -3.33 16.82
N LYS A 305 20.36 -2.23 17.56
CA LYS A 305 20.79 -0.86 17.17
C LYS A 305 22.31 -0.66 17.17
N SER A 306 23.04 -1.53 17.87
CA SER A 306 24.50 -1.49 17.98
C SER A 306 25.20 -2.51 17.07
N ILE A 307 24.44 -3.37 16.38
CA ILE A 307 24.98 -4.34 15.43
C ILE A 307 25.14 -3.64 14.09
N GLU A 308 26.39 -3.47 13.65
CA GLU A 308 26.72 -2.87 12.36
C GLU A 308 26.48 -3.85 11.20
N ASP A 309 26.81 -5.13 11.39
CA ASP A 309 26.63 -6.17 10.38
C ASP A 309 26.33 -7.55 10.99
N LEU A 310 25.65 -8.38 10.20
CA LEU A 310 25.35 -9.77 10.51
C LEU A 310 25.79 -10.69 9.39
N HIS A 311 26.60 -11.69 9.73
CA HIS A 311 26.92 -12.79 8.82
C HIS A 311 26.39 -14.11 9.36
N PHE A 312 25.71 -14.86 8.48
CA PHE A 312 25.16 -16.17 8.82
C PHE A 312 25.88 -17.27 8.07
N ILE A 313 26.03 -18.40 8.74
CA ILE A 313 26.36 -19.69 8.16
C ILE A 313 25.19 -20.59 8.51
N GLU A 314 24.54 -21.20 7.51
CA GLU A 314 23.36 -22.04 7.74
C GLU A 314 23.74 -23.43 8.23
N GLU A 315 24.84 -23.97 7.70
CA GLU A 315 25.35 -25.28 8.08
C GLU A 315 26.86 -25.25 8.38
N PRO A 316 27.26 -25.44 9.64
CA PRO A 316 26.41 -25.38 10.85
C PRO A 316 25.77 -24.00 11.03
N GLN A 317 24.66 -23.93 11.77
CA GLN A 317 24.00 -22.66 12.11
C GLN A 317 24.93 -21.82 12.99
N ILE A 318 25.46 -20.73 12.46
CA ILE A 318 26.32 -19.76 13.16
C ILE A 318 25.92 -18.35 12.74
N VAL A 319 25.90 -17.43 13.71
CA VAL A 319 25.77 -15.99 13.45
C VAL A 319 26.98 -15.25 13.98
N PHE A 320 27.51 -14.36 13.16
CA PHE A 320 28.52 -13.37 13.52
C PHE A 320 27.83 -12.02 13.64
N MET A 321 27.89 -11.41 14.81
CA MET A 321 27.33 -10.10 15.11
C MET A 321 28.48 -9.10 15.27
N ASP A 322 28.66 -8.22 14.30
CA ASP A 322 29.68 -7.16 14.33
C ASP A 322 29.13 -5.93 15.08
N PHE A 323 29.81 -5.53 16.15
CA PHE A 323 29.47 -4.38 17.00
C PHE A 323 30.38 -3.17 16.78
N GLY A 324 31.11 -3.11 15.67
CA GLY A 324 32.01 -2.01 15.34
C GLY A 324 33.44 -2.25 15.78
N ASP A 325 33.67 -2.54 17.06
CA ASP A 325 35.02 -2.79 17.60
C ASP A 325 35.30 -4.27 17.93
N PHE A 326 34.24 -5.03 18.15
CA PHE A 326 34.29 -6.45 18.49
C PHE A 326 33.20 -7.23 17.76
N VAL A 327 33.40 -8.55 17.67
CA VAL A 327 32.46 -9.46 17.02
C VAL A 327 32.05 -10.53 18.02
N VAL A 328 30.74 -10.82 18.07
CA VAL A 328 30.18 -11.93 18.84
C VAL A 328 29.79 -13.05 17.89
N VAL A 329 30.23 -14.26 18.20
CA VAL A 329 29.89 -15.48 17.47
C VAL A 329 28.97 -16.34 18.33
N GLU A 330 27.79 -16.62 17.79
CA GLU A 330 26.76 -17.47 18.38
C GLU A 330 26.47 -18.67 17.48
N PHE A 331 26.08 -19.78 18.11
CA PHE A 331 25.89 -21.06 17.44
C PHE A 331 24.44 -21.52 17.60
N GLY A 332 23.87 -22.18 16.59
CA GLY A 332 22.45 -22.58 16.60
C GLY A 332 22.09 -23.46 17.80
N LYS A 333 22.97 -24.39 18.20
CA LYS A 333 22.80 -25.11 19.47
C LYS A 333 23.22 -24.24 20.64
N MET A 334 22.33 -24.10 21.62
CA MET A 334 22.60 -23.36 22.86
C MET A 334 23.88 -23.88 23.54
N GLY A 335 24.82 -22.96 23.74
CA GLY A 335 26.15 -23.26 24.23
C GLY A 335 26.81 -22.03 24.84
N ALA A 336 27.87 -21.54 24.21
CA ALA A 336 28.55 -20.32 24.63
C ALA A 336 28.66 -19.35 23.45
N ALA A 337 28.59 -18.05 23.75
CA ALA A 337 28.96 -16.98 22.85
C ALA A 337 30.47 -16.73 22.94
N TYR A 338 31.09 -16.46 21.79
CA TYR A 338 32.53 -16.20 21.69
C TYR A 338 32.75 -14.77 21.21
N PHE A 339 33.57 -14.03 21.93
CA PHE A 339 33.84 -12.61 21.68
C PHE A 339 35.25 -12.47 21.12
N TYR A 340 35.36 -11.73 20.02
CA TYR A 340 36.60 -11.50 19.30
C TYR A 340 36.83 -10.02 19.03
N HIS A 341 38.09 -9.59 19.00
CA HIS A 341 38.44 -8.29 18.45
C HIS A 341 38.16 -8.29 16.94
N LYS A 342 37.61 -7.19 16.41
CA LYS A 342 37.20 -7.13 14.99
C LYS A 342 38.32 -7.43 14.01
N GLU A 343 39.51 -6.86 14.24
CA GLU A 343 40.66 -7.09 13.36
C GLU A 343 41.09 -8.55 13.32
N GLY A 344 41.25 -9.18 14.50
CA GLY A 344 41.61 -10.59 14.59
C GLY A 344 40.52 -11.48 13.99
N PHE A 345 39.25 -11.18 14.26
CA PHE A 345 38.13 -11.90 13.66
C PHE A 345 38.15 -11.85 12.14
N ARG A 346 38.29 -10.66 11.56
CA ARG A 346 38.31 -10.45 10.10
C ARG A 346 39.46 -11.20 9.43
N ASP A 347 40.63 -11.21 10.06
CA ASP A 347 41.85 -11.74 9.44
C ASP A 347 42.02 -13.25 9.65
N ILE A 348 41.47 -13.81 10.74
CA ILE A 348 41.71 -15.20 11.15
C ILE A 348 40.43 -16.04 11.11
N ILE A 349 39.31 -15.53 11.61
CA ILE A 349 38.08 -16.31 11.80
C ILE A 349 37.19 -16.25 10.57
N LEU A 350 36.90 -15.04 10.07
CA LEU A 350 36.02 -14.82 8.93
C LEU A 350 36.50 -15.57 7.66
N PRO A 351 37.80 -15.63 7.31
CA PRO A 351 38.25 -16.33 6.11
C PRO A 351 38.04 -17.85 6.18
N ARG A 352 37.93 -18.43 7.38
CA ARG A 352 37.72 -19.88 7.57
C ARG A 352 36.44 -20.33 6.86
N LYS A 353 35.40 -19.49 6.80
CA LYS A 353 34.12 -19.79 6.12
C LYS A 353 34.28 -20.13 4.63
N ASN A 354 35.30 -19.58 3.98
CA ASN A 354 35.56 -19.78 2.55
C ASN A 354 36.69 -20.79 2.28
N SER A 355 37.31 -21.35 3.31
CA SER A 355 38.46 -22.23 3.17
C SER A 355 38.08 -23.58 2.53
N ALA A 356 39.04 -24.22 1.87
CA ALA A 356 38.86 -25.57 1.34
C ALA A 356 38.59 -26.59 2.46
N GLU A 357 39.18 -26.36 3.63
CA GLU A 357 39.01 -27.20 4.82
C GLU A 357 37.58 -27.13 5.35
N PHE A 358 37.01 -25.93 5.45
CA PHE A 358 35.63 -25.75 5.89
C PHE A 358 34.65 -26.53 5.00
N ARG A 359 34.85 -26.49 3.68
CA ARG A 359 34.02 -27.22 2.71
C ARG A 359 34.14 -28.75 2.81
N ARG A 360 35.23 -29.28 3.35
CA ARG A 360 35.51 -30.73 3.44
C ARG A 360 35.10 -31.34 4.79
N ARG A 361 34.85 -30.53 5.82
CA ARG A 361 34.60 -30.99 7.19
C ARG A 361 33.10 -31.20 7.47
N GLY A 362 32.79 -32.15 8.35
CA GLY A 362 31.43 -32.34 8.87
C GLY A 362 30.95 -31.15 9.72
N SER A 363 29.64 -31.05 9.96
CA SER A 363 29.00 -29.89 10.63
C SER A 363 29.64 -29.52 11.99
N GLN A 364 29.88 -30.50 12.87
CA GLN A 364 30.53 -30.26 14.16
C GLN A 364 31.98 -29.77 14.03
N ALA A 365 32.73 -30.33 13.07
CA ALA A 365 34.11 -29.94 12.83
C ALA A 365 34.21 -28.54 12.18
N ARG A 366 33.25 -28.19 11.32
CA ARG A 366 33.04 -26.83 10.80
C ARG A 366 32.75 -25.85 11.92
N GLU A 367 31.90 -26.22 12.88
CA GLU A 367 31.55 -25.38 14.03
C GLU A 367 32.78 -25.08 14.92
N ALA A 368 33.59 -26.11 15.19
CA ALA A 368 34.80 -25.99 16.00
C ALA A 368 35.82 -25.01 15.40
N MET A 369 35.84 -24.83 14.07
CA MET A 369 36.73 -23.87 13.41
C MET A 369 36.44 -22.42 13.80
N PHE A 370 35.29 -22.10 14.39
CA PHE A 370 34.95 -20.73 14.82
C PHE A 370 34.99 -20.56 16.35
N LYS A 371 35.58 -21.51 17.08
CA LYS A 371 35.69 -21.51 18.55
C LYS A 371 37.14 -21.28 19.01
N GLU A 372 37.86 -20.43 18.28
CA GLU A 372 39.26 -20.11 18.56
C GLU A 372 39.39 -19.38 19.90
N LYS A 373 40.37 -19.74 20.70
CA LYS A 373 40.59 -19.12 22.03
C LYS A 373 41.99 -18.58 22.23
N ASP A 374 42.85 -18.75 21.25
CA ASP A 374 44.21 -18.24 21.33
C ASP A 374 44.16 -16.71 21.36
N MET A 375 44.47 -16.13 22.54
CA MET A 375 44.42 -14.69 22.79
C MET A 375 45.38 -13.92 21.87
N TYR A 376 46.50 -14.55 21.54
CA TYR A 376 47.54 -14.08 20.64
C TYR A 376 48.07 -15.29 19.90
N GLU A 377 47.72 -15.49 18.62
CA GLU A 377 48.56 -16.26 17.68
C GLU A 377 47.93 -16.35 16.29
N MET A 378 48.15 -15.29 15.53
CA MET A 378 48.70 -15.32 14.17
C MET A 378 49.04 -13.86 13.82
N TYR A 379 50.33 -13.55 13.63
CA TYR A 379 50.82 -12.22 13.23
C TYR A 379 50.69 -11.07 14.26
N GLY A 380 50.67 -11.36 15.57
CA GLY A 380 50.77 -10.34 16.63
C GLY A 380 49.49 -9.52 16.90
N ARG A 381 48.34 -9.93 16.34
CA ARG A 381 47.05 -9.27 16.56
C ARG A 381 46.27 -9.93 17.70
N LYS A 382 45.57 -9.11 18.48
CA LYS A 382 44.62 -9.60 19.48
C LYS A 382 43.44 -10.23 18.75
N LEU A 383 43.12 -11.47 19.09
CA LEU A 383 42.01 -12.20 18.47
C LEU A 383 40.87 -12.42 19.44
N TYR A 384 41.11 -13.24 20.45
CA TYR A 384 40.08 -13.69 21.38
C TYR A 384 39.96 -12.73 22.58
N ILE A 385 38.72 -12.40 22.94
CA ILE A 385 38.39 -11.59 24.11
C ILE A 385 37.90 -12.51 25.23
N HIS A 386 36.77 -13.18 25.03
CA HIS A 386 36.14 -13.99 26.07
C HIS A 386 35.16 -15.02 25.49
N LYS A 387 34.87 -16.05 26.29
CA LYS A 387 33.79 -17.02 26.06
C LYS A 387 32.80 -16.92 27.19
N LEU A 388 31.53 -16.68 26.90
CA LEU A 388 30.47 -16.61 27.90
C LEU A 388 29.46 -17.74 27.66
N ASP A 389 29.22 -18.56 28.68
CA ASP A 389 28.26 -19.66 28.63
C ASP A 389 26.85 -19.21 29.04
N HIS A 390 25.82 -19.84 28.47
CA HIS A 390 24.41 -19.53 28.74
C HIS A 390 23.83 -20.28 29.95
N ARG A 391 24.62 -20.49 31.02
CA ARG A 391 24.15 -21.20 32.24
C ARG A 391 23.92 -20.23 33.40
N GLY A 392 22.94 -20.55 34.25
CA GLY A 392 22.64 -19.76 35.45
C GLY A 392 22.19 -18.34 35.11
N TYR A 393 22.72 -17.35 35.83
CA TYR A 393 22.43 -15.92 35.65
C TYR A 393 23.17 -15.30 34.45
N TRP A 394 23.19 -16.00 33.31
CA TRP A 394 23.99 -15.63 32.15
C TRP A 394 23.63 -14.26 31.58
N HIS A 395 22.36 -13.86 31.64
CA HIS A 395 21.92 -12.53 31.21
C HIS A 395 22.70 -11.40 31.91
N SER A 396 22.83 -11.47 33.23
CA SER A 396 23.54 -10.45 34.03
C SER A 396 25.03 -10.46 33.73
N LYS A 397 25.62 -11.65 33.56
CA LYS A 397 27.02 -11.81 33.17
C LYS A 397 27.29 -11.15 31.81
N PHE A 398 26.48 -11.46 30.80
CA PHE A 398 26.62 -10.85 29.49
C PHE A 398 26.40 -9.33 29.55
N ASP A 399 25.40 -8.84 30.28
CA ASP A 399 25.16 -7.40 30.47
C ASP A 399 26.37 -6.69 31.11
N SER A 400 27.08 -7.35 32.03
CA SER A 400 28.32 -6.83 32.62
C SER A 400 29.43 -6.70 31.58
N HIS A 401 29.69 -7.78 30.84
CA HIS A 401 30.72 -7.81 29.80
C HIS A 401 30.44 -6.81 28.66
N MET A 402 29.20 -6.78 28.13
CA MET A 402 28.80 -5.88 27.05
C MET A 402 29.00 -4.40 27.43
N ARG A 403 28.67 -3.99 28.67
CA ARG A 403 28.90 -2.62 29.14
C ARG A 403 30.38 -2.22 29.13
N HIS A 404 31.28 -3.16 29.41
CA HIS A 404 32.72 -2.92 29.34
C HIS A 404 33.23 -2.92 27.90
N TYR A 405 32.75 -3.83 27.06
CA TYR A 405 33.18 -3.95 25.67
C TYR A 405 32.79 -2.75 24.82
N PHE A 406 31.60 -2.17 25.02
CA PHE A 406 31.23 -0.89 24.39
C PHE A 406 32.08 0.30 24.84
N ARG A 407 32.87 0.17 25.91
CA ARG A 407 33.84 1.18 26.37
C ARG A 407 35.28 0.84 25.97
N GLY A 408 35.49 -0.20 25.17
CA GLY A 408 36.82 -0.69 24.79
C GLY A 408 37.56 -1.44 25.92
N LEU A 409 36.87 -1.80 27.00
CA LEU A 409 37.48 -2.46 28.17
C LEU A 409 37.36 -3.99 28.05
N TYR A 410 38.26 -4.58 27.27
CA TYR A 410 38.20 -6.01 26.91
C TYR A 410 38.77 -6.97 27.96
N PHE A 411 39.50 -6.48 28.97
CA PHE A 411 40.15 -7.29 30.00
C PHE A 411 39.32 -7.46 31.29
N TYR A 412 38.03 -7.10 31.24
CA TYR A 412 37.13 -7.25 32.37
C TYR A 412 36.95 -8.74 32.74
N GLN A 413 37.09 -9.05 34.03
CA GLN A 413 36.83 -10.37 34.63
C GLN A 413 35.83 -10.16 35.77
N ASP A 414 34.72 -10.91 35.74
CA ASP A 414 33.67 -10.94 36.80
C ASP A 414 34.17 -11.61 38.08
#